data_AF-A0A848Y0J2-F1
#
_entry.id   AF-A0A848Y0J2-F1
#
_cell.length_a   1.000
_cell.length_b   1.000
_cell.length_c   1.000
_cell.angle_alpha   90.00
_cell.angle_beta   90.00
_cell.angle_gamma   90.00
#
_symmetry.space_group_name_H-M   'P 1'
#
loop_
_entity.id
_entity.type
_entity.pdbx_description
1 polymer ?
#
loop_
_entity_poly.entity_id
_entity_poly.type
_entity_poly.pdbx_seq_one_letter_code
_entity_poly.pdbx_strand_id
1 'polypeptide(L)'
;MTTARLHDLVESAQALGVELDEQEAADWLAAMNDAEAEALQVDAAHGVFGHRVALLDFDPKALGRLRAIGKIVGIEARPPHVETALALAGSLAQSRIQAHPGDCDYFQRVNIKAETREAAAHILAEVMREKVLAFTHGPGYHLTNVQIGSWPEAVERGGKIRKAGYPIAWTIDEVRAARLHALTTDGKDLEIAWADAAFDPGWTKLDWVVADPERGGLVSASNVLDVTWEAPDGSITPLDGFLDSYFQEVYLDSAALPVFAKLAGHVSDDALGEYVDAMEYEAKKYLKEPANYG
;
A
#
# COMPACT_ATOMS: atom_id res chain seq x y z
N MET A 1 11.64 -29.54 -14.54
CA MET A 1 10.93 -28.26 -14.76
C MET A 1 11.76 -27.06 -14.32
N THR A 2 12.41 -27.10 -13.16
CA THR A 2 13.25 -26.02 -12.61
C THR A 2 14.42 -25.60 -13.51
N THR A 3 15.12 -26.56 -14.11
CA THR A 3 16.29 -26.30 -14.98
C THR A 3 15.94 -25.62 -16.30
N ALA A 4 14.75 -25.88 -16.85
CA ALA A 4 14.28 -25.22 -18.07
C ALA A 4 13.87 -23.76 -17.79
N ARG A 5 13.17 -23.51 -16.68
CA ARG A 5 12.81 -22.15 -16.25
C ARG A 5 14.02 -21.28 -15.93
N LEU A 6 15.06 -21.86 -15.30
CA LEU A 6 16.31 -21.14 -15.05
C LEU A 6 17.01 -20.77 -16.36
N HIS A 7 17.06 -21.69 -17.32
CA HIS A 7 17.61 -21.41 -18.65
C HIS A 7 16.89 -20.25 -19.34
N ASP A 8 15.55 -20.27 -19.36
CA ASP A 8 14.74 -19.21 -19.98
C ASP A 8 14.94 -17.85 -19.29
N LEU A 9 15.09 -17.85 -17.96
CA LEU A 9 15.37 -16.64 -17.16
C LEU A 9 16.75 -16.06 -17.49
N VAL A 10 17.78 -16.90 -17.54
CA VAL A 10 19.16 -16.51 -17.87
C VAL A 10 19.24 -15.98 -19.29
N GLU A 11 18.61 -16.65 -20.26
CA GLU A 11 18.57 -16.22 -21.66
C GLU A 11 17.87 -14.85 -21.79
N SER A 12 16.75 -14.65 -21.07
CA SER A 12 16.03 -13.37 -21.05
C SER A 12 16.85 -12.25 -20.42
N ALA A 13 17.51 -12.50 -19.29
CA ALA A 13 18.37 -11.52 -18.62
C ALA A 13 19.54 -11.11 -19.54
N GLN A 14 20.20 -12.08 -20.18
CA GLN A 14 21.28 -11.82 -21.15
C GLN A 14 20.80 -11.00 -22.35
N ALA A 15 19.63 -11.33 -22.92
CA ALA A 15 19.04 -10.59 -24.04
C ALA A 15 18.72 -9.13 -23.67
N LEU A 16 18.36 -8.87 -22.42
CA LEU A 16 18.04 -7.55 -21.89
C LEU A 16 19.26 -6.82 -21.31
N GLY A 17 20.44 -7.45 -21.26
CA GLY A 17 21.65 -6.88 -20.68
C GLY A 17 21.59 -6.71 -19.16
N VAL A 18 20.76 -7.51 -18.48
CA VAL A 18 20.58 -7.50 -17.03
C VAL A 18 21.55 -8.50 -16.39
N GLU A 19 22.26 -8.06 -15.35
CA GLU A 19 23.15 -8.93 -14.55
C GLU A 19 22.30 -9.80 -13.60
N LEU A 20 22.57 -11.11 -13.60
CA LEU A 20 21.85 -12.09 -12.79
C LEU A 20 22.86 -13.06 -12.15
N ASP A 21 22.78 -13.25 -10.84
CA ASP A 21 23.49 -14.34 -10.17
C ASP A 21 22.71 -15.64 -10.39
N GLU A 22 23.26 -16.53 -11.23
CA GLU A 22 22.61 -17.78 -11.59
C GLU A 22 22.38 -18.71 -10.39
N GLN A 23 23.26 -18.67 -9.38
CA GLN A 23 23.15 -19.53 -8.21
C GLN A 23 22.03 -19.02 -7.28
N GLU A 24 21.98 -17.72 -7.03
CA GLU A 24 20.89 -17.11 -6.24
C GLU A 24 19.53 -17.30 -6.93
N ALA A 25 19.48 -17.12 -8.26
CA ALA A 25 18.28 -17.37 -9.04
C ALA A 25 17.84 -18.85 -8.99
N ALA A 26 18.78 -19.79 -9.06
CA ALA A 26 18.50 -21.22 -8.94
C ALA A 26 17.97 -21.58 -7.55
N ASP A 27 18.58 -21.05 -6.48
CA ASP A 27 18.16 -21.27 -5.10
C ASP A 27 16.76 -20.69 -4.84
N TRP A 28 16.47 -19.50 -5.40
CA TRP A 28 15.14 -18.90 -5.36
C TRP A 28 14.09 -19.74 -6.10
N LEU A 29 14.38 -20.19 -7.33
CA LEU A 29 13.48 -21.08 -8.10
C LEU A 29 13.26 -22.43 -7.42
N ALA A 30 14.27 -22.96 -6.74
CA ALA A 30 14.13 -24.18 -5.96
C ALA A 30 13.20 -23.97 -4.76
N ALA A 31 13.37 -22.85 -4.03
CA ALA A 31 12.50 -22.50 -2.92
C ALA A 31 11.04 -22.28 -3.35
N MET A 32 10.78 -21.72 -4.54
CA MET A 32 9.43 -21.51 -5.08
C MET A 32 8.70 -22.79 -5.50
N ASN A 33 9.41 -23.87 -5.85
CA ASN A 33 8.79 -25.13 -6.28
C ASN A 33 8.37 -26.03 -5.11
N ASP A 34 8.63 -25.61 -3.88
CA ASP A 34 8.17 -26.32 -2.69
C ASP A 34 6.66 -26.11 -2.49
N ALA A 35 5.91 -27.16 -2.14
CA ALA A 35 4.45 -27.10 -2.02
C ALA A 35 3.97 -26.17 -0.89
N GLU A 36 4.88 -25.74 -0.01
CA GLU A 36 4.65 -24.74 1.04
C GLU A 36 4.91 -23.29 0.57
N ALA A 37 5.21 -23.05 -0.72
CA ALA A 37 5.49 -21.71 -1.26
C ALA A 37 4.30 -20.74 -1.17
N GLU A 38 3.06 -21.24 -1.10
CA GLU A 38 1.83 -20.46 -0.90
C GLU A 38 1.57 -20.11 0.58
N ALA A 39 2.39 -20.61 1.50
CA ALA A 39 2.13 -20.44 2.93
C ALA A 39 2.52 -19.04 3.42
N LEU A 40 1.64 -18.47 4.24
CA LEU A 40 1.99 -17.39 5.16
C LEU A 40 3.08 -17.89 6.11
N GLN A 41 4.18 -17.15 6.23
CA GLN A 41 5.28 -17.48 7.12
C GLN A 41 5.45 -16.40 8.18
N VAL A 42 5.84 -16.82 9.39
CA VAL A 42 6.13 -15.94 10.52
C VAL A 42 7.62 -16.05 10.85
N ASP A 43 8.32 -14.92 10.83
CA ASP A 43 9.65 -14.81 11.41
C ASP A 43 9.51 -14.33 12.86
N ALA A 44 9.44 -15.30 13.77
CA ALA A 44 9.30 -15.04 15.20
C ALA A 44 10.54 -14.33 15.81
N ALA A 45 11.72 -14.49 15.21
CA ALA A 45 12.94 -13.87 15.72
C ALA A 45 12.93 -12.35 15.53
N HIS A 46 12.36 -11.88 14.41
CA HIS A 46 12.29 -10.46 14.08
C HIS A 46 10.90 -9.85 14.31
N GLY A 47 9.88 -10.68 14.56
CA GLY A 47 8.51 -10.26 14.81
C GLY A 47 7.82 -9.72 13.55
N VAL A 48 8.12 -10.32 12.40
CA VAL A 48 7.52 -9.99 11.10
C VAL A 48 6.85 -11.22 10.50
N PHE A 49 5.94 -11.02 9.56
CA PHE A 49 5.31 -12.10 8.83
C PHE A 49 4.92 -11.65 7.42
N GLY A 50 4.63 -12.59 6.54
CA GLY A 50 4.26 -12.27 5.16
C GLY A 50 4.19 -13.53 4.30
N HIS A 51 3.93 -13.35 3.01
CA HIS A 51 4.01 -14.45 2.07
C HIS A 51 5.45 -15.00 2.05
N ARG A 52 5.61 -16.33 2.03
CA ARG A 52 6.95 -16.98 2.10
C ARG A 52 7.93 -16.42 1.07
N VAL A 53 7.48 -16.17 -0.16
CA VAL A 53 8.33 -15.60 -1.22
C VAL A 53 8.85 -14.21 -0.84
N ALA A 54 8.02 -13.34 -0.26
CA ALA A 54 8.44 -12.02 0.20
C ALA A 54 9.43 -12.11 1.37
N LEU A 55 9.20 -13.02 2.32
CA LEU A 55 10.10 -13.21 3.46
C LEU A 55 11.46 -13.82 3.09
N LEU A 56 11.53 -14.65 2.05
CA LEU A 56 12.80 -15.17 1.54
C LEU A 56 13.73 -14.05 1.05
N ASP A 57 13.16 -13.00 0.46
CA ASP A 57 13.87 -11.84 -0.07
C ASP A 57 14.07 -10.71 0.97
N PHE A 58 13.36 -10.76 2.09
CA PHE A 58 13.45 -9.73 3.13
C PHE A 58 14.81 -9.78 3.89
N ASP A 59 15.43 -8.62 4.11
CA ASP A 59 16.61 -8.45 4.97
C ASP A 59 16.19 -7.71 6.26
N PRO A 60 16.17 -8.39 7.42
CA PRO A 60 15.74 -7.78 8.67
C PRO A 60 16.70 -6.71 9.21
N LYS A 61 17.91 -6.53 8.65
CA LYS A 61 18.85 -5.48 9.10
C LYS A 61 18.24 -4.08 9.02
N ALA A 62 17.38 -3.82 8.04
CA ALA A 62 16.72 -2.53 7.85
C ALA A 62 15.45 -2.35 8.72
N LEU A 63 15.03 -3.38 9.45
CA LEU A 63 13.72 -3.40 10.14
C LEU A 63 13.57 -2.28 11.18
N GLY A 64 14.64 -1.93 11.89
CA GLY A 64 14.61 -0.82 12.85
C GLY A 64 14.26 0.52 12.19
N ARG A 65 14.91 0.83 11.07
CA ARG A 65 14.64 2.00 10.23
C ARG A 65 13.22 2.01 9.70
N LEU A 66 12.80 0.89 9.12
CA LEU A 66 11.48 0.74 8.50
C LEU A 66 10.36 0.90 9.54
N ARG A 67 10.52 0.32 10.74
CA ARG A 67 9.57 0.55 11.84
C ARG A 67 9.57 2.01 12.33
N ALA A 68 10.70 2.72 12.28
CA ALA A 68 10.75 4.14 12.65
C ALA A 68 9.97 5.02 11.65
N ILE A 69 10.10 4.76 10.35
CA ILE A 69 9.29 5.42 9.30
C ILE A 69 7.82 5.00 9.42
N GLY A 70 7.55 3.72 9.70
CA GLY A 70 6.21 3.17 9.93
C GLY A 70 5.41 3.93 10.99
N LYS A 71 6.05 4.43 12.05
CA LYS A 71 5.41 5.28 13.08
C LYS A 71 4.92 6.62 12.53
N ILE A 72 5.59 7.14 11.50
CA ILE A 72 5.21 8.41 10.86
C ILE A 72 4.04 8.17 9.91
N VAL A 73 4.06 7.10 9.12
CA VAL A 73 3.08 6.92 8.04
C VAL A 73 1.84 6.10 8.43
N GLY A 74 1.96 5.18 9.38
CA GLY A 74 0.90 4.26 9.79
C GLY A 74 -0.19 4.90 10.63
N ILE A 75 -1.45 4.50 10.42
CA ILE A 75 -2.56 4.78 11.33
C ILE A 75 -2.43 3.87 12.55
N GLU A 76 -2.65 4.42 13.75
CA GLU A 76 -2.64 3.63 14.98
C GLU A 76 -3.98 2.93 15.19
N ALA A 77 -3.93 1.69 15.68
CA ALA A 77 -5.10 0.97 16.15
C ALA A 77 -5.78 1.70 17.32
N ARG A 78 -7.12 1.62 17.39
CA ARG A 78 -7.95 2.17 18.46
C ARG A 78 -8.93 1.12 18.94
N PRO A 79 -8.50 0.19 19.83
CA PRO A 79 -9.39 -0.84 20.33
C PRO A 79 -10.61 -0.24 21.07
N PRO A 80 -11.80 -0.83 20.92
CA PRO A 80 -12.10 -2.01 20.10
C PRO A 80 -12.44 -1.69 18.63
N HIS A 81 -12.48 -0.42 18.23
CA HIS A 81 -13.13 0.03 16.98
C HIS A 81 -12.24 0.03 15.74
N VAL A 82 -10.93 0.25 15.88
CA VAL A 82 -10.00 0.30 14.74
C VAL A 82 -8.87 -0.68 14.98
N GLU A 83 -8.73 -1.63 14.06
CA GLU A 83 -7.67 -2.61 14.03
C GLU A 83 -6.79 -2.35 12.81
N THR A 84 -5.47 -2.48 12.96
CA THR A 84 -4.55 -2.17 11.87
C THR A 84 -3.45 -3.20 11.72
N ALA A 85 -3.02 -3.46 10.49
CA ALA A 85 -1.82 -4.25 10.20
C ALA A 85 -0.98 -3.51 9.15
N LEU A 86 0.18 -2.99 9.56
CA LEU A 86 1.09 -2.24 8.70
C LEU A 86 2.13 -3.17 8.07
N ALA A 87 2.27 -3.10 6.75
CA ALA A 87 3.22 -3.84 5.96
C ALA A 87 4.09 -2.92 5.11
N LEU A 88 5.28 -3.42 4.76
CA LEU A 88 6.05 -2.96 3.62
C LEU A 88 5.40 -3.54 2.36
N ALA A 89 5.38 -2.79 1.27
CA ALA A 89 4.78 -3.22 0.02
C ALA A 89 5.70 -2.98 -1.18
N GLY A 90 5.42 -3.70 -2.27
CA GLY A 90 6.10 -3.53 -3.55
C GLY A 90 7.62 -3.67 -3.44
N SER A 91 8.36 -2.72 -4.03
CA SER A 91 9.82 -2.76 -4.08
C SER A 91 10.49 -2.68 -2.69
N LEU A 92 9.82 -2.06 -1.70
CA LEU A 92 10.34 -1.97 -0.34
C LEU A 92 10.32 -3.31 0.40
N ALA A 93 9.38 -4.19 0.04
CA ALA A 93 9.32 -5.55 0.55
C ALA A 93 10.40 -6.48 -0.06
N GLN A 94 11.07 -6.04 -1.13
CA GLN A 94 12.02 -6.84 -1.91
C GLN A 94 13.49 -6.53 -1.59
N SER A 95 13.93 -6.79 -0.35
CA SER A 95 15.15 -6.18 0.17
C SER A 95 16.48 -6.71 -0.39
N ARG A 96 16.57 -7.94 -0.93
CA ARG A 96 17.83 -8.45 -1.52
C ARG A 96 17.84 -8.27 -3.03
N ILE A 97 16.74 -8.58 -3.70
CA ILE A 97 16.58 -8.34 -5.14
C ILE A 97 16.64 -6.83 -5.45
N GLN A 98 15.96 -6.01 -4.64
CA GLN A 98 15.98 -4.55 -4.75
C GLN A 98 16.67 -3.94 -3.52
N ALA A 99 18.01 -3.93 -3.54
CA ALA A 99 18.81 -3.35 -2.46
C ALA A 99 18.60 -1.82 -2.31
N HIS A 100 18.19 -1.14 -3.38
CA HIS A 100 18.07 0.32 -3.45
C HIS A 100 16.68 0.78 -3.94
N PRO A 101 15.60 0.52 -3.17
CA PRO A 101 14.27 0.98 -3.56
C PRO A 101 14.24 2.52 -3.66
N GLY A 102 13.52 3.02 -4.67
CA GLY A 102 13.40 4.46 -4.96
C GLY A 102 12.49 5.21 -3.97
N ASP A 103 11.60 4.47 -3.30
CA ASP A 103 10.64 4.96 -2.32
C ASP A 103 10.45 3.95 -1.18
N CYS A 104 9.69 4.37 -0.17
CA CYS A 104 9.29 3.57 0.97
C CYS A 104 7.78 3.40 0.97
N ASP A 105 7.30 2.43 0.19
CA ASP A 105 5.88 2.11 0.13
C ASP A 105 5.44 1.20 1.28
N TYR A 106 4.43 1.69 2.01
CA TYR A 106 3.70 0.94 3.00
C TYR A 106 2.30 0.65 2.49
N PHE A 107 1.79 -0.47 2.95
CA PHE A 107 0.41 -0.86 2.79
C PHE A 107 -0.15 -1.15 4.18
N GLN A 108 -1.37 -0.70 4.45
CA GLN A 108 -1.96 -0.87 5.76
C GLN A 108 -3.40 -1.35 5.65
N ARG A 109 -3.65 -2.52 6.22
CA ARG A 109 -5.01 -2.98 6.46
C ARG A 109 -5.59 -2.20 7.63
N VAL A 110 -6.75 -1.60 7.44
CA VAL A 110 -7.49 -0.85 8.46
C VAL A 110 -8.88 -1.42 8.55
N ASN A 111 -9.13 -2.25 9.57
CA ASN A 111 -10.45 -2.84 9.82
C ASN A 111 -11.20 -2.03 10.87
N ILE A 112 -12.38 -1.55 10.51
CA ILE A 112 -13.21 -0.68 11.33
C ILE A 112 -14.46 -1.44 11.77
N LYS A 113 -14.60 -1.61 13.09
CA LYS A 113 -15.78 -2.22 13.71
C LYS A 113 -16.80 -1.16 14.08
N ALA A 114 -17.97 -1.22 13.45
CA ALA A 114 -19.05 -0.28 13.69
C ALA A 114 -20.43 -0.91 13.41
N GLU A 115 -21.47 -0.35 14.00
CA GLU A 115 -22.86 -0.81 13.83
C GLU A 115 -23.35 -0.71 12.38
N THR A 116 -22.88 0.30 11.64
CA THR A 116 -23.25 0.52 10.23
C THR A 116 -22.04 0.93 9.40
N ARG A 117 -22.14 0.76 8.07
CA ARG A 117 -21.11 1.21 7.12
C ARG A 117 -20.89 2.72 7.19
N GLU A 118 -21.95 3.49 7.37
CA GLU A 118 -21.90 4.95 7.56
C GLU A 118 -21.06 5.30 8.80
N ALA A 119 -21.29 4.59 9.91
CA ALA A 119 -20.52 4.79 11.13
C ALA A 119 -19.04 4.41 10.94
N ALA A 120 -18.75 3.35 10.17
CA ALA A 120 -17.39 2.98 9.83
C ALA A 120 -16.68 4.05 8.97
N ALA A 121 -17.38 4.60 7.96
CA ALA A 121 -16.88 5.70 7.15
C ALA A 121 -16.60 6.96 7.97
N HIS A 122 -17.45 7.28 8.95
CA HIS A 122 -17.19 8.37 9.88
C HIS A 122 -15.94 8.13 10.73
N ILE A 123 -15.75 6.92 11.24
CA ILE A 123 -14.53 6.55 11.99
C ILE A 123 -13.29 6.67 11.08
N LEU A 124 -13.37 6.22 9.82
CA LEU A 124 -12.29 6.39 8.84
C LEU A 124 -11.94 7.87 8.66
N ALA A 125 -12.95 8.71 8.44
CA ALA A 125 -12.78 10.16 8.29
C ALA A 125 -12.05 10.76 9.50
N GLU A 126 -12.42 10.37 10.71
CA GLU A 126 -11.82 10.85 11.96
C GLU A 126 -10.36 10.43 12.08
N VAL A 127 -10.06 9.13 11.97
CA VAL A 127 -8.69 8.63 12.17
C VAL A 127 -7.72 9.14 11.11
N MET A 128 -8.18 9.25 9.86
CA MET A 128 -7.39 9.83 8.76
C MET A 128 -7.10 11.29 9.00
N ARG A 129 -8.12 12.08 9.35
CA ARG A 129 -7.95 13.51 9.61
C ARG A 129 -7.03 13.75 10.78
N GLU A 130 -7.18 12.98 11.86
CA GLU A 130 -6.28 13.07 13.01
C GLU A 130 -4.84 12.73 12.62
N LYS A 131 -4.62 11.65 11.85
CA LYS A 131 -3.29 11.27 11.36
C LYS A 131 -2.65 12.39 10.54
N VAL A 132 -3.39 12.93 9.57
CA VAL A 132 -2.93 14.02 8.70
C VAL A 132 -2.54 15.25 9.53
N LEU A 133 -3.39 15.66 10.47
CA LEU A 133 -3.16 16.86 11.27
C LEU A 133 -2.01 16.67 12.28
N ALA A 134 -1.86 15.48 12.84
CA ALA A 134 -0.77 15.16 13.77
C ALA A 134 0.60 15.03 13.08
N PHE A 135 0.61 14.57 11.82
CA PHE A 135 1.85 14.29 11.07
C PHE A 135 2.01 15.17 9.82
N THR A 136 1.47 16.40 9.83
CA THR A 136 1.65 17.35 8.71
C THR A 136 3.13 17.74 8.51
N HIS A 137 3.84 18.04 9.60
CA HIS A 137 5.25 18.42 9.56
C HIS A 137 5.93 18.14 10.91
N GLY A 138 7.16 17.65 10.88
CA GLY A 138 8.00 17.45 12.05
C GLY A 138 9.50 17.48 11.71
N PRO A 139 10.39 17.25 12.69
CA PRO A 139 11.84 17.40 12.52
C PRO A 139 12.49 16.57 11.40
N GLY A 140 11.82 15.52 10.93
CA GLY A 140 12.32 14.64 9.87
C GLY A 140 11.24 14.14 8.92
N TYR A 141 10.09 14.84 8.84
CA TYR A 141 9.04 14.46 7.88
C TYR A 141 8.19 15.66 7.46
N HIS A 142 7.61 15.56 6.28
CA HIS A 142 6.65 16.51 5.74
C HIS A 142 5.62 15.78 4.90
N LEU A 143 4.34 15.95 5.23
CA LEU A 143 3.23 15.37 4.48
C LEU A 143 3.06 16.12 3.15
N THR A 144 3.02 15.39 2.04
CA THR A 144 2.99 15.95 0.68
C THR A 144 1.68 15.67 -0.07
N ASN A 145 0.95 14.61 0.28
CA ASN A 145 -0.28 14.25 -0.39
C ASN A 145 -1.26 13.54 0.55
N VAL A 146 -2.55 13.82 0.36
CA VAL A 146 -3.66 13.21 1.10
C VAL A 146 -4.76 12.87 0.09
N GLN A 147 -5.11 11.60 -0.02
CA GLN A 147 -6.12 11.12 -0.95
C GLN A 147 -7.19 10.32 -0.22
N ILE A 148 -8.44 10.74 -0.41
CA ILE A 148 -9.65 10.03 0.02
C ILE A 148 -10.83 10.58 -0.76
N GLY A 149 -11.72 9.68 -1.19
CA GLY A 149 -12.90 9.98 -1.97
C GLY A 149 -12.61 10.16 -3.46
N SER A 150 -13.68 10.19 -4.24
CA SER A 150 -13.65 10.37 -5.69
C SER A 150 -14.48 11.57 -6.14
N TRP A 151 -14.06 12.25 -7.21
CA TRP A 151 -14.84 13.37 -7.76
C TRP A 151 -16.21 12.89 -8.26
N PRO A 152 -17.33 13.49 -7.81
CA PRO A 152 -18.66 13.08 -8.27
C PRO A 152 -18.93 13.50 -9.72
N GLU A 153 -18.27 14.57 -10.18
CA GLU A 153 -18.36 15.11 -11.53
C GLU A 153 -17.04 15.73 -11.97
N ALA A 154 -16.96 16.17 -13.24
CA ALA A 154 -15.75 16.82 -13.73
C ALA A 154 -15.59 18.23 -13.15
N VAL A 155 -14.42 18.53 -12.60
CA VAL A 155 -14.11 19.82 -11.97
C VAL A 155 -12.82 20.43 -12.53
N GLU A 156 -12.73 21.76 -12.53
CA GLU A 156 -11.48 22.47 -12.75
C GLU A 156 -10.80 22.76 -11.40
N ARG A 157 -9.59 22.23 -11.21
CA ARG A 157 -8.84 22.43 -9.96
C ARG A 157 -7.35 22.55 -10.22
N GLY A 158 -6.77 23.66 -9.78
CA GLY A 158 -5.34 23.96 -9.99
C GLY A 158 -4.96 24.05 -11.47
N GLY A 159 -5.85 24.63 -12.30
CA GLY A 159 -5.65 24.78 -13.74
C GLY A 159 -5.69 23.47 -14.54
N LYS A 160 -6.19 22.37 -13.95
CA LYS A 160 -6.35 21.06 -14.59
C LYS A 160 -7.77 20.55 -14.41
N ILE A 161 -8.29 19.89 -15.44
CA ILE A 161 -9.56 19.17 -15.35
C ILE A 161 -9.33 17.87 -14.60
N ARG A 162 -10.14 17.61 -13.56
CA ARG A 162 -10.26 16.32 -12.88
C ARG A 162 -11.55 15.68 -13.35
N LYS A 163 -11.47 14.41 -13.76
CA LYS A 163 -12.65 13.67 -14.25
C LYS A 163 -13.42 13.11 -13.06
N ALA A 164 -14.71 12.84 -13.27
CA ALA A 164 -15.51 12.05 -12.35
C ALA A 164 -14.84 10.69 -12.08
N GLY A 165 -14.94 10.20 -10.84
CA GLY A 165 -14.34 8.93 -10.40
C GLY A 165 -12.83 8.98 -10.14
N TYR A 166 -12.14 10.09 -10.44
CA TYR A 166 -10.72 10.22 -10.07
C TYR A 166 -10.58 10.52 -8.58
N PRO A 167 -9.49 10.05 -7.93
CA PRO A 167 -9.24 10.33 -6.52
C PRO A 167 -9.16 11.83 -6.24
N ILE A 168 -9.74 12.24 -5.11
CA ILE A 168 -9.64 13.61 -4.59
C ILE A 168 -8.34 13.73 -3.80
N ALA A 169 -7.45 14.61 -4.26
CA ALA A 169 -6.31 15.05 -3.46
C ALA A 169 -6.71 16.26 -2.60
N TRP A 170 -6.48 16.19 -1.30
CA TRP A 170 -6.81 17.23 -0.33
C TRP A 170 -5.57 18.02 0.06
N THR A 171 -5.72 19.34 0.16
CA THR A 171 -4.72 20.20 0.81
C THR A 171 -4.89 20.12 2.32
N ILE A 172 -3.81 20.41 3.06
CA ILE A 172 -3.85 20.41 4.52
C ILE A 172 -4.87 21.39 5.09
N ASP A 173 -5.06 22.54 4.43
CA ASP A 173 -6.04 23.54 4.87
C ASP A 173 -7.48 23.05 4.67
N GLU A 174 -7.76 22.33 3.59
CA GLU A 174 -9.08 21.70 3.36
C GLU A 174 -9.33 20.56 4.36
N VAL A 175 -8.31 19.75 4.67
CA VAL A 175 -8.42 18.72 5.74
C VAL A 175 -8.69 19.40 7.08
N ARG A 176 -8.00 20.50 7.40
CA ARG A 176 -8.26 21.28 8.63
C ARG A 176 -9.67 21.87 8.64
N ALA A 177 -10.15 22.38 7.51
CA ALA A 177 -11.50 22.90 7.35
C ALA A 177 -12.58 21.82 7.32
N ALA A 178 -12.20 20.54 7.14
CA ALA A 178 -13.07 19.39 6.93
C ALA A 178 -13.99 19.54 5.70
N ARG A 179 -13.56 20.32 4.70
CA ARG A 179 -14.28 20.54 3.44
C ARG A 179 -13.35 21.12 2.39
N LEU A 180 -13.71 20.90 1.12
CA LEU A 180 -13.08 21.54 -0.02
C LEU A 180 -14.13 22.24 -0.89
N HIS A 181 -13.66 23.22 -1.66
CA HIS A 181 -14.45 23.90 -2.67
C HIS A 181 -13.79 23.72 -4.03
N ALA A 182 -14.60 23.45 -5.06
CA ALA A 182 -14.18 23.35 -6.44
C ALA A 182 -15.23 23.98 -7.35
N LEU A 183 -14.84 24.26 -8.60
CA LEU A 183 -15.77 24.63 -9.66
C LEU A 183 -15.92 23.45 -10.61
N THR A 184 -17.16 23.09 -10.91
CA THR A 184 -17.47 22.18 -12.00
C THR A 184 -17.05 22.81 -13.33
N THR A 185 -16.91 22.01 -14.38
CA THR A 185 -16.52 22.53 -15.70
C THR A 185 -17.55 23.47 -16.33
N ASP A 186 -18.80 23.48 -15.83
CA ASP A 186 -19.84 24.44 -16.21
C ASP A 186 -19.94 25.66 -15.27
N GLY A 187 -18.99 25.81 -14.34
CA GLY A 187 -18.83 26.99 -13.48
C GLY A 187 -19.74 27.02 -12.26
N LYS A 188 -20.32 25.88 -11.85
CA LYS A 188 -21.08 25.77 -10.61
C LYS A 188 -20.16 25.50 -9.43
N ASP A 189 -20.51 26.06 -8.28
CA ASP A 189 -19.83 25.76 -7.03
C ASP A 189 -20.13 24.32 -6.59
N LEU A 190 -19.08 23.58 -6.27
CA LEU A 190 -19.13 22.26 -5.66
C LEU A 190 -18.40 22.33 -4.31
N GLU A 191 -19.11 22.02 -3.23
CA GLU A 191 -18.51 21.77 -1.91
C GLU A 191 -18.54 20.27 -1.64
N ILE A 192 -17.43 19.72 -1.14
CA ILE A 192 -17.35 18.32 -0.69
C ILE A 192 -16.89 18.34 0.76
N ALA A 193 -17.69 17.79 1.67
CA ALA A 193 -17.28 17.60 3.05
C ALA A 193 -16.32 16.42 3.17
N TRP A 194 -15.36 16.52 4.10
CA TRP A 194 -14.40 15.45 4.36
C TRP A 194 -15.07 14.13 4.75
N ALA A 195 -16.13 14.21 5.56
CA ALA A 195 -16.88 13.03 5.99
C ALA A 195 -17.59 12.33 4.82
N ASP A 196 -18.12 13.09 3.86
CA ASP A 196 -18.80 12.53 2.69
C ASP A 196 -17.81 11.79 1.78
N ALA A 197 -16.59 12.33 1.63
CA ALA A 197 -15.54 11.68 0.87
C ALA A 197 -15.08 10.34 1.47
N ALA A 198 -15.24 10.14 2.78
CA ALA A 198 -14.93 8.87 3.43
C ALA A 198 -16.03 7.82 3.29
N PHE A 199 -17.24 8.20 2.84
CA PHE A 199 -18.34 7.26 2.63
C PHE A 199 -18.12 6.34 1.43
N ASP A 200 -17.46 6.86 0.39
CA ASP A 200 -16.95 6.11 -0.74
C ASP A 200 -15.48 6.51 -0.93
N PRO A 201 -14.58 5.97 -0.09
CA PRO A 201 -13.23 6.48 0.06
C PRO A 201 -12.36 6.22 -1.17
N GLY A 202 -12.71 5.23 -2.01
CA GLY A 202 -11.92 4.85 -3.16
C GLY A 202 -10.43 4.68 -2.81
N TRP A 203 -9.56 5.14 -3.71
CA TRP A 203 -8.13 5.16 -3.49
C TRP A 203 -7.75 6.03 -2.27
N THR A 204 -7.36 5.36 -1.19
CA THR A 204 -7.01 6.01 0.08
C THR A 204 -5.51 5.94 0.32
N LYS A 205 -4.84 7.10 0.28
CA LYS A 205 -3.38 7.16 0.33
C LYS A 205 -2.88 8.42 1.04
N LEU A 206 -1.81 8.26 1.80
CA LEU A 206 -1.07 9.36 2.42
C LEU A 206 0.41 9.27 1.99
N ASP A 207 1.00 10.40 1.58
CA ASP A 207 2.41 10.46 1.20
C ASP A 207 3.17 11.49 2.02
N TRP A 208 4.39 11.14 2.42
CA TRP A 208 5.35 12.00 3.08
C TRP A 208 6.68 12.01 2.34
N VAL A 209 7.44 13.08 2.54
CA VAL A 209 8.89 13.03 2.44
C VAL A 209 9.45 12.86 3.85
N VAL A 210 10.31 11.85 4.05
CA VAL A 210 10.89 11.49 5.36
C VAL A 210 12.40 11.53 5.28
N ALA A 211 13.06 12.01 6.33
CA ALA A 211 14.50 11.94 6.47
C ALA A 211 14.94 10.50 6.78
N ASP A 212 15.87 9.99 5.97
CA ASP A 212 16.52 8.70 6.15
C ASP A 212 18.02 8.93 6.42
N PRO A 213 18.41 9.10 7.70
CA PRO A 213 19.81 9.37 8.05
C PRO A 213 20.72 8.16 7.84
N GLU A 214 20.18 6.93 7.86
CA GLU A 214 20.97 5.72 7.60
C GLU A 214 21.39 5.65 6.14
N ARG A 215 20.54 6.11 5.22
CA ARG A 215 20.86 6.23 3.78
C ARG A 215 21.39 7.63 3.40
N GLY A 216 21.49 8.54 4.36
CA GLY A 216 22.06 9.88 4.16
C GLY A 216 21.23 10.80 3.27
N GLY A 217 19.90 10.74 3.32
CA GLY A 217 19.04 11.49 2.41
C GLY A 217 17.59 11.66 2.85
N LEU A 218 16.74 12.00 1.86
CA LEU A 218 15.29 12.04 1.98
C LEU A 218 14.70 10.89 1.15
N VAL A 219 13.61 10.31 1.63
CA VAL A 219 12.87 9.27 0.92
C VAL A 219 11.40 9.64 0.83
N SER A 220 10.77 9.33 -0.30
CA SER A 220 9.31 9.37 -0.42
C SER A 220 8.76 8.17 0.34
N ALA A 221 7.90 8.40 1.32
CA ALA A 221 7.26 7.33 2.08
C ALA A 221 5.75 7.42 1.90
N SER A 222 5.14 6.36 1.42
CA SER A 222 3.70 6.31 1.18
C SER A 222 3.02 5.29 2.07
N ASN A 223 1.74 5.50 2.36
CA ASN A 223 0.89 4.52 3.02
C ASN A 223 -0.43 4.43 2.28
N VAL A 224 -0.66 3.33 1.58
CA VAL A 224 -1.93 2.98 0.95
C VAL A 224 -2.77 2.23 1.98
N LEU A 225 -4.03 2.65 2.14
CA LEU A 225 -4.93 2.06 3.12
C LEU A 225 -5.96 1.17 2.43
N ASP A 226 -6.03 -0.06 2.89
CA ASP A 226 -7.03 -1.05 2.52
C ASP A 226 -8.04 -1.14 3.66
N VAL A 227 -9.15 -0.41 3.48
CA VAL A 227 -10.09 -0.13 4.56
C VAL A 227 -11.31 -1.03 4.46
N THR A 228 -11.59 -1.74 5.54
CA THR A 228 -12.74 -2.63 5.66
C THR A 228 -13.65 -2.21 6.80
N TRP A 229 -14.95 -2.45 6.61
CA TRP A 229 -15.95 -2.38 7.67
C TRP A 229 -16.31 -3.79 8.13
N GLU A 230 -16.22 -4.02 9.44
CA GLU A 230 -16.73 -5.21 10.12
C GLU A 230 -18.04 -4.86 10.84
N ALA A 231 -19.13 -5.50 10.41
CA ALA A 231 -20.45 -5.33 10.98
C ALA A 231 -20.63 -6.12 12.29
N PRO A 232 -21.66 -5.86 13.10
CA PRO A 232 -21.90 -6.58 14.35
C PRO A 232 -22.10 -8.10 14.20
N ASP A 233 -22.47 -8.57 13.01
CA ASP A 233 -22.59 -9.99 12.69
C ASP A 233 -21.24 -10.65 12.32
N GLY A 234 -20.16 -9.87 12.25
CA GLY A 234 -18.81 -10.30 11.89
C GLY A 234 -18.53 -10.32 10.39
N SER A 235 -19.49 -9.92 9.54
CA SER A 235 -19.24 -9.77 8.11
C SER A 235 -18.27 -8.61 7.84
N ILE A 236 -17.40 -8.79 6.84
CA ILE A 236 -16.36 -7.82 6.48
C ILE A 236 -16.57 -7.38 5.04
N THR A 237 -16.64 -6.07 4.83
CA THR A 237 -16.85 -5.47 3.51
C THR A 237 -15.80 -4.37 3.26
N PRO A 238 -15.05 -4.40 2.15
CA PRO A 238 -14.19 -3.29 1.76
C PRO A 238 -14.98 -2.01 1.53
N LEU A 239 -14.49 -0.87 2.03
CA LEU A 239 -15.22 0.38 1.90
C LEU A 239 -15.18 0.97 0.49
N ASP A 240 -14.12 0.71 -0.27
CA ASP A 240 -13.97 1.07 -1.68
C ASP A 240 -14.45 -0.03 -2.66
N GLY A 241 -14.87 -1.18 -2.12
CA GLY A 241 -15.36 -2.31 -2.90
C GLY A 241 -14.29 -3.29 -3.39
N PHE A 242 -13.02 -3.13 -2.99
CA PHE A 242 -11.94 -4.03 -3.38
C PHE A 242 -11.04 -4.38 -2.18
N LEU A 243 -10.55 -5.61 -2.11
CA LEU A 243 -9.61 -6.04 -1.06
C LEU A 243 -8.31 -6.51 -1.71
N ASP A 244 -7.20 -5.82 -1.46
CA ASP A 244 -5.93 -6.14 -2.10
C ASP A 244 -5.32 -7.46 -1.61
N SER A 245 -4.68 -8.15 -2.56
CA SER A 245 -3.86 -9.33 -2.33
C SER A 245 -2.54 -9.00 -1.64
N TYR A 246 -1.99 -9.92 -0.85
CA TYR A 246 -0.84 -9.67 0.04
C TYR A 246 0.50 -10.27 -0.43
N PHE A 247 0.60 -10.75 -1.67
CA PHE A 247 1.72 -11.59 -2.10
C PHE A 247 3.10 -10.92 -2.04
N GLN A 248 3.16 -9.59 -2.04
CA GLN A 248 4.39 -8.79 -1.92
C GLN A 248 4.42 -7.92 -0.65
N GLU A 249 3.82 -8.40 0.44
CA GLU A 249 3.75 -7.66 1.70
C GLU A 249 4.60 -8.32 2.80
N VAL A 250 5.34 -7.49 3.55
CA VAL A 250 6.01 -7.89 4.80
C VAL A 250 5.46 -7.08 5.96
N TYR A 251 4.67 -7.72 6.81
CA TYR A 251 4.04 -7.13 7.98
C TYR A 251 5.05 -6.92 9.10
N LEU A 252 5.01 -5.73 9.69
CA LEU A 252 6.06 -5.23 10.59
C LEU A 252 5.89 -5.63 12.05
N ASP A 253 4.75 -6.20 12.43
CA ASP A 253 4.44 -6.62 13.79
C ASP A 253 3.58 -7.88 13.79
N SER A 254 4.13 -8.98 14.31
CA SER A 254 3.42 -10.27 14.43
C SER A 254 2.17 -10.22 15.32
N ALA A 255 2.04 -9.21 16.20
CA ALA A 255 0.79 -9.00 16.94
C ALA A 255 -0.40 -8.65 16.04
N ALA A 256 -0.15 -8.16 14.81
CA ALA A 256 -1.18 -7.86 13.82
C ALA A 256 -1.66 -9.09 13.03
N LEU A 257 -1.03 -10.26 13.22
CA LEU A 257 -1.37 -11.51 12.52
C LEU A 257 -2.85 -11.89 12.62
N PRO A 258 -3.56 -11.75 13.76
CA PRO A 258 -4.98 -12.06 13.82
C PRO A 258 -5.85 -11.16 12.92
N VAL A 259 -5.52 -9.87 12.84
CA VAL A 259 -6.22 -8.91 11.98
C VAL A 259 -5.96 -9.26 10.53
N PHE A 260 -4.70 -9.51 10.17
CA PHE A 260 -4.33 -9.95 8.83
C PHE A 260 -5.06 -11.25 8.44
N ALA A 261 -4.97 -12.30 9.24
CA ALA A 261 -5.52 -13.63 8.91
C ALA A 261 -7.04 -13.57 8.72
N LYS A 262 -7.72 -12.75 9.52
CA LYS A 262 -9.14 -12.46 9.36
C LYS A 262 -9.44 -11.85 7.98
N LEU A 263 -8.69 -10.84 7.56
CA LEU A 263 -8.92 -10.14 6.28
C LEU A 263 -8.46 -10.96 5.07
N ALA A 264 -7.32 -11.64 5.17
CA ALA A 264 -6.78 -12.51 4.11
C ALA A 264 -7.76 -13.62 3.72
N GLY A 265 -8.56 -14.12 4.67
CA GLY A 265 -9.62 -15.09 4.39
C GLY A 265 -10.80 -14.56 3.54
N HIS A 266 -10.85 -13.25 3.27
CA HIS A 266 -11.84 -12.61 2.39
C HIS A 266 -11.26 -12.20 1.03
N VAL A 267 -9.99 -12.49 0.76
CA VAL A 267 -9.38 -12.27 -0.55
C VAL A 267 -9.95 -13.29 -1.54
N SER A 268 -10.19 -12.88 -2.79
CA SER A 268 -10.74 -13.75 -3.84
C SER A 268 -9.85 -14.98 -4.09
N ASP A 269 -10.47 -16.13 -4.38
CA ASP A 269 -9.75 -17.34 -4.79
C ASP A 269 -8.96 -17.13 -6.10
N ASP A 270 -9.41 -16.22 -6.96
CA ASP A 270 -8.76 -15.85 -8.22
C ASP A 270 -7.70 -14.73 -8.05
N ALA A 271 -7.49 -14.22 -6.84
CA ALA A 271 -6.66 -13.03 -6.60
C ALA A 271 -5.20 -13.19 -7.08
N LEU A 272 -4.64 -14.40 -7.04
CA LEU A 272 -3.28 -14.64 -7.56
C LEU A 272 -3.22 -14.47 -9.08
N GLY A 273 -4.23 -14.94 -9.80
CA GLY A 273 -4.30 -14.79 -11.26
C GLY A 273 -4.46 -13.32 -11.66
N GLU A 274 -5.41 -12.63 -11.04
CA GLU A 274 -5.63 -11.19 -11.27
C GLU A 274 -4.38 -10.36 -10.94
N TYR A 275 -3.69 -10.72 -9.86
CA TYR A 275 -2.45 -10.07 -9.46
C TYR A 275 -1.33 -10.27 -10.50
N VAL A 276 -1.15 -11.50 -11.01
CA VAL A 276 -0.16 -11.79 -12.07
C VAL A 276 -0.48 -11.00 -13.34
N ASP A 277 -1.74 -10.97 -13.77
CA ASP A 277 -2.16 -10.20 -14.94
C ASP A 277 -1.87 -8.70 -14.79
N ALA A 278 -2.12 -8.14 -13.61
CA ALA A 278 -1.83 -6.75 -13.29
C ALA A 278 -0.32 -6.45 -13.33
N MET A 279 0.51 -7.33 -12.76
CA MET A 279 1.97 -7.20 -12.80
C MET A 279 2.52 -7.29 -14.23
N GLU A 280 2.01 -8.21 -15.05
CA GLU A 280 2.38 -8.29 -16.45
C GLU A 280 2.03 -7.01 -17.22
N TYR A 281 0.86 -6.44 -16.95
CA TYR A 281 0.43 -5.19 -17.56
C TYR A 281 1.37 -4.04 -17.20
N GLU A 282 1.69 -3.87 -15.91
CA GLU A 282 2.63 -2.83 -15.46
C GLU A 282 4.03 -3.06 -16.03
N ALA A 283 4.54 -4.30 -16.07
CA ALA A 283 5.82 -4.58 -16.73
C ALA A 283 5.81 -4.18 -18.21
N LYS A 284 4.77 -4.56 -18.97
CA LYS A 284 4.60 -4.24 -20.40
C LYS A 284 4.54 -2.73 -20.69
N LYS A 285 4.03 -1.92 -19.75
CA LYS A 285 3.96 -0.45 -19.88
C LYS A 285 5.35 0.19 -19.94
N TYR A 286 6.32 -0.35 -19.21
CA TYR A 286 7.69 0.16 -19.15
C TYR A 286 8.64 -0.43 -20.21
N LEU A 287 8.18 -1.41 -20.99
CA LEU A 287 8.91 -1.93 -22.17
C LEU A 287 8.78 -1.04 -23.42
N LYS A 288 8.11 0.11 -23.32
CA LYS A 288 7.88 1.04 -24.45
C LYS A 288 8.95 2.13 -24.50
N GLU A 289 9.18 2.70 -25.68
CA GLU A 289 10.19 3.75 -25.85
C GLU A 289 9.86 5.05 -25.08
N PRO A 290 10.89 5.75 -24.54
CA PRO A 290 12.30 5.33 -24.50
C PRO A 290 12.50 4.18 -23.52
N ALA A 291 13.46 3.29 -23.83
CA ALA A 291 13.78 2.15 -22.98
C ALA A 291 13.97 2.61 -21.52
N ASN A 292 13.28 1.95 -20.60
CA ASN A 292 13.50 2.13 -19.18
C ASN A 292 14.82 1.45 -18.80
N TYR A 293 15.74 2.20 -18.18
CA TYR A 293 17.05 1.71 -17.75
C TYR A 293 17.11 1.43 -16.23
N GLY A 294 15.95 1.42 -15.55
CA GLY A 294 15.79 1.16 -14.13
C GLY A 294 14.62 0.25 -13.84
#